data_AF-A0A0D7KFZ1-F1
#
_entry.id   AF-A0A0D7KFZ1-F1
#
_cell.length_a   1.000
_cell.length_b   1.000
_cell.length_c   1.000
_cell.angle_alpha   90.00
_cell.angle_beta   90.00
_cell.angle_gamma   90.00
#
_symmetry.space_group_name_H-M   'P 1'
#
loop_
_entity.id
_entity.type
_entity.pdbx_description
1 polymer ?
#
loop_
_entity_poly.entity_id
_entity_poly.type
_entity_poly.pdbx_seq_one_letter_code
_entity_poly.pdbx_strand_id
1 'polypeptide(L)'
;GRYRFLSDVIDAVRLNWEGPVFVRISANEYADGGNSLEAYIDYARRMKDQGVNLVDCSSGAVVPHPIDVFPGYQVPYAHAIRQSAGIATGAVGLITEPALAEEIVRNDRADLVLLGRELLRDPYWPLRAARALRAELPKPKSYERAW
;
A
#
# COMPACT_ATOMS: atom_id res chain seq x y z
N GLY A 1 20.01 -0.86 16.21
CA GLY A 1 18.73 -1.60 16.15
C GLY A 1 18.54 -2.18 14.76
N ARG A 2 17.54 -3.08 14.58
CA ARG A 2 17.29 -3.79 13.31
C ARG A 2 16.99 -2.88 12.11
N TYR A 3 16.51 -1.66 12.36
CA TYR A 3 16.20 -0.64 11.35
C TYR A 3 17.42 -0.04 10.62
N ARG A 4 18.64 -0.16 11.17
CA ARG A 4 19.84 0.55 10.64
C ARG A 4 20.04 0.33 9.15
N PHE A 5 19.93 -0.92 8.68
CA PHE A 5 20.12 -1.24 7.28
C PHE A 5 19.12 -0.51 6.36
N LEU A 6 17.84 -0.47 6.74
CA LEU A 6 16.83 0.28 5.99
C LEU A 6 17.09 1.79 6.03
N SER A 7 17.51 2.32 7.19
CA SER A 7 17.89 3.72 7.36
C SER A 7 18.98 4.12 6.35
N ASP A 8 20.06 3.35 6.31
CA ASP A 8 21.23 3.64 5.46
C ASP A 8 20.86 3.56 3.97
N VAL A 9 19.95 2.66 3.59
CA VAL A 9 19.42 2.56 2.22
C VAL A 9 18.57 3.78 1.87
N ILE A 10 17.69 4.24 2.76
CA ILE A 10 16.85 5.42 2.53
C ILE A 10 17.73 6.65 2.35
N ASP A 11 18.74 6.84 3.21
CA ASP A 11 19.66 7.98 3.13
C ASP A 11 20.44 7.95 1.81
N ALA A 12 20.95 6.79 1.40
CA ALA A 12 21.65 6.63 0.13
C ALA A 12 20.77 6.93 -1.09
N VAL A 13 19.49 6.49 -1.08
CA VAL A 13 18.52 6.82 -2.14
C VAL A 13 18.25 8.31 -2.15
N ARG A 14 18.02 8.93 -0.99
CA ARG A 14 17.70 10.36 -0.86
C ARG A 14 18.84 11.28 -1.31
N LEU A 15 20.09 10.85 -1.16
CA LEU A 15 21.25 11.56 -1.71
C LEU A 15 21.25 11.65 -3.24
N ASN A 16 20.55 10.75 -3.93
CA ASN A 16 20.58 10.63 -5.39
C ASN A 16 19.19 10.78 -6.05
N TRP A 17 18.13 10.97 -5.26
CA TRP A 17 16.75 11.02 -5.75
C TRP A 17 15.87 11.96 -4.92
N GLU A 18 15.38 13.01 -5.58
CA GLU A 18 14.52 14.04 -4.98
C GLU A 18 13.02 13.76 -5.13
N GLY A 19 12.65 12.81 -6.00
CA GLY A 19 11.25 12.47 -6.28
C GLY A 19 10.57 11.67 -5.16
N PRO A 20 9.33 11.21 -5.38
CA PRO A 20 8.64 10.33 -4.43
C PRO A 20 9.44 9.04 -4.16
N VAL A 21 9.58 8.67 -2.88
CA VAL A 21 10.16 7.39 -2.45
C VAL A 21 9.12 6.66 -1.62
N PHE A 22 8.82 5.44 -2.05
CA PHE A 22 7.93 4.53 -1.33
C PHE A 22 8.77 3.42 -0.71
N VAL A 23 8.35 2.94 0.46
CA VAL A 23 8.94 1.77 1.11
C VAL A 23 7.86 0.72 1.32
N ARG A 24 8.06 -0.47 0.75
CA ARG A 24 7.18 -1.61 0.98
C ARG A 24 7.66 -2.41 2.18
N ILE A 25 6.73 -2.74 3.07
CA ILE A 25 7.00 -3.51 4.29
C ILE A 25 6.10 -4.75 4.40
N SER A 26 6.53 -5.69 5.24
CA SER A 26 5.67 -6.74 5.79
C SER A 26 5.24 -6.34 7.19
N ALA A 27 4.11 -5.62 7.32
CA ALA A 27 3.66 -4.98 8.56
C ALA A 27 3.33 -5.93 9.72
N ASN A 28 3.30 -7.24 9.47
CA ASN A 28 3.20 -8.29 10.47
C ASN A 28 3.92 -9.54 9.95
N GLU A 29 4.78 -10.15 10.76
CA GLU A 29 5.52 -11.37 10.40
C GLU A 29 4.79 -12.66 10.83
N TYR A 30 3.72 -12.54 11.61
CA TYR A 30 2.82 -13.59 12.11
C TYR A 30 3.45 -14.66 13.03
N ALA A 31 4.76 -14.76 13.08
CA ALA A 31 5.48 -15.70 13.94
C ALA A 31 5.79 -15.09 15.33
N ASP A 32 5.89 -15.96 16.33
CA ASP A 32 6.35 -15.59 17.66
C ASP A 32 7.75 -14.96 17.60
N GLY A 33 7.91 -13.81 18.27
CA GLY A 33 9.15 -13.03 18.24
C GLY A 33 9.40 -12.26 16.94
N GLY A 34 8.52 -12.36 15.95
CA GLY A 34 8.54 -11.55 14.74
C GLY A 34 8.20 -10.08 15.00
N ASN A 35 8.51 -9.22 14.03
CA ASN A 35 8.11 -7.81 14.11
C ASN A 35 6.58 -7.69 13.97
N SER A 36 5.97 -6.97 14.92
CA SER A 36 4.54 -6.68 14.95
C SER A 36 4.22 -5.34 14.27
N LEU A 37 2.93 -5.05 14.14
CA LEU A 37 2.44 -3.77 13.60
C LEU A 37 2.99 -2.57 14.38
N GLU A 38 3.10 -2.67 15.70
CA GLU A 38 3.61 -1.61 16.58
C GLU A 38 5.06 -1.28 16.25
N ALA A 39 5.88 -2.29 15.96
CA ALA A 39 7.26 -2.10 15.53
C ALA A 39 7.32 -1.35 14.18
N TYR A 40 6.46 -1.70 13.24
CA TYR A 40 6.39 -1.02 11.95
C TYR A 40 5.79 0.38 12.01
N ILE A 41 4.94 0.70 12.99
CA ILE A 41 4.51 2.08 13.26
C ILE A 41 5.71 2.92 13.71
N ASP A 42 6.58 2.41 14.59
CA ASP A 42 7.82 3.11 14.97
C ASP A 42 8.75 3.32 13.77
N TYR A 43 8.95 2.27 12.97
CA TYR A 43 9.75 2.38 11.74
C TYR A 43 9.13 3.36 10.74
N ALA A 44 7.81 3.41 10.60
CA ALA A 44 7.15 4.35 9.71
C ALA A 44 7.34 5.82 10.11
N ARG A 45 7.41 6.13 11.41
CA ARG A 45 7.78 7.47 11.89
C ARG A 45 9.21 7.82 11.49
N ARG A 46 10.15 6.90 11.69
CA ARG A 46 11.56 7.10 11.28
C ARG A 46 11.70 7.28 9.76
N MET A 47 10.99 6.46 8.98
CA MET A 47 10.94 6.57 7.52
C MET A 47 10.41 7.94 7.10
N LYS A 48 9.35 8.44 7.75
CA LYS A 48 8.83 9.79 7.52
C LYS A 48 9.88 10.86 7.82
N ASP A 49 10.59 10.76 8.93
CA ASP A 49 11.64 11.72 9.31
C ASP A 49 12.82 11.71 8.31
N GLN A 50 13.09 10.57 7.68
CA GLN A 50 14.08 10.42 6.59
C GLN A 50 13.51 10.81 5.21
N GLY A 51 12.28 11.33 5.15
CA GLY A 51 11.67 11.84 3.94
C GLY A 51 10.99 10.79 3.06
N VAL A 52 10.71 9.58 3.53
CA VAL A 52 9.84 8.63 2.78
C VAL A 52 8.44 9.24 2.63
N ASN A 53 7.87 9.12 1.43
CA ASN A 53 6.58 9.75 1.13
C ASN A 53 5.39 8.83 1.41
N LEU A 54 5.54 7.52 1.23
CA LEU A 54 4.46 6.56 1.42
C LEU A 54 5.00 5.19 1.83
N VAL A 55 4.25 4.51 2.70
CA VAL A 55 4.50 3.10 3.06
C VAL A 55 3.53 2.19 2.31
N ASP A 56 4.05 1.29 1.46
CA ASP A 56 3.28 0.21 0.82
C ASP A 56 3.13 -0.95 1.83
N CYS A 57 1.92 -1.15 2.32
CA CYS A 57 1.65 -2.00 3.48
C CYS A 57 1.23 -3.43 3.05
N SER A 58 2.21 -4.33 2.95
CA SER A 58 2.00 -5.77 2.84
C SER A 58 2.23 -6.47 4.20
N SER A 59 2.39 -7.79 4.23
CA SER A 59 2.58 -8.60 5.44
C SER A 59 3.17 -9.97 5.10
N GLY A 60 3.78 -10.61 6.10
CA GLY A 60 4.24 -11.99 6.05
C GLY A 60 5.51 -12.24 5.24
N ALA A 61 5.69 -13.51 4.86
CA ALA A 61 6.77 -14.05 4.02
C ALA A 61 8.20 -14.03 4.58
N VAL A 62 8.42 -13.60 5.83
CA VAL A 62 9.73 -13.74 6.50
C VAL A 62 10.02 -15.20 6.87
N VAL A 63 9.00 -15.91 7.35
CA VAL A 63 9.02 -17.36 7.61
C VAL A 63 7.71 -17.99 7.14
N PRO A 64 7.65 -19.32 6.93
CA PRO A 64 6.40 -20.01 6.66
C PRO A 64 5.42 -19.84 7.83
N HIS A 65 4.24 -19.29 7.55
CA HIS A 65 3.17 -19.13 8.53
C HIS A 65 1.80 -19.15 7.83
N PRO A 66 0.77 -19.82 8.39
CA PRO A 66 -0.59 -19.75 7.85
C PRO A 66 -1.17 -18.34 8.04
N ILE A 67 -1.72 -17.78 6.98
CA ILE A 67 -2.32 -16.43 7.02
C ILE A 67 -3.77 -16.56 6.57
N ASP A 68 -4.70 -16.02 7.36
CA ASP A 68 -6.09 -15.92 6.98
C ASP A 68 -6.27 -14.82 5.93
N VAL A 69 -6.45 -15.25 4.68
CA VAL A 69 -6.51 -14.37 3.52
C VAL A 69 -7.96 -14.13 3.12
N PHE A 70 -8.37 -12.87 3.08
CA PHE A 70 -9.72 -12.41 2.70
C PHE A 70 -9.65 -11.04 1.99
N PRO A 71 -10.74 -10.56 1.37
CA PRO A 71 -10.74 -9.24 0.72
C PRO A 71 -10.31 -8.12 1.67
N GLY A 72 -9.21 -7.42 1.34
CA GLY A 72 -8.69 -6.32 2.15
C GLY A 72 -7.98 -6.73 3.44
N TYR A 73 -7.51 -7.97 3.58
CA TYR A 73 -6.92 -8.48 4.84
C TYR A 73 -5.72 -7.68 5.39
N GLN A 74 -5.03 -6.89 4.56
CA GLN A 74 -3.92 -6.02 5.01
C GLN A 74 -4.30 -4.54 5.11
N VAL A 75 -5.53 -4.15 4.74
CA VAL A 75 -6.03 -2.77 4.88
C VAL A 75 -5.92 -2.26 6.33
N PRO A 76 -6.19 -3.06 7.38
CA PRO A 76 -5.99 -2.60 8.75
C PRO A 76 -4.57 -2.14 9.06
N TYR A 77 -3.54 -2.76 8.44
CA TYR A 77 -2.14 -2.33 8.63
C TYR A 77 -1.87 -0.97 7.99
N ALA A 78 -2.34 -0.76 6.75
CA ALA A 78 -2.23 0.52 6.08
C ALA A 78 -2.91 1.64 6.87
N HIS A 79 -4.10 1.37 7.41
CA HIS A 79 -4.84 2.34 8.20
C HIS A 79 -4.13 2.66 9.52
N ALA A 80 -3.69 1.64 10.27
CA ALA A 80 -3.02 1.83 11.55
C ALA A 80 -1.71 2.61 11.41
N ILE A 81 -0.90 2.32 10.38
CA ILE A 81 0.33 3.06 10.09
C ILE A 81 0.01 4.51 9.70
N ARG A 82 -0.97 4.73 8.83
CA ARG A 82 -1.40 6.09 8.42
C ARG A 82 -1.78 6.93 9.62
N GLN A 83 -2.66 6.42 10.48
CA GLN A 83 -3.16 7.13 11.65
C GLN A 83 -2.07 7.36 12.71
N SER A 84 -1.26 6.34 12.98
CA SER A 84 -0.33 6.37 14.12
C SER A 84 1.02 7.01 13.80
N ALA A 85 1.49 6.90 12.56
CA ALA A 85 2.76 7.48 12.11
C ALA A 85 2.57 8.79 11.31
N GLY A 86 1.34 9.09 10.87
CA GLY A 86 1.04 10.31 10.11
C GLY A 86 1.80 10.40 8.79
N ILE A 87 2.01 9.25 8.13
CA ILE A 87 2.62 9.12 6.80
C ILE A 87 1.60 8.51 5.85
N ALA A 88 1.65 8.88 4.57
CA ALA A 88 0.74 8.30 3.58
C ALA A 88 0.96 6.79 3.46
N THR A 89 -0.09 6.04 3.15
CA THR A 89 -0.02 4.58 2.99
C THR A 89 -0.68 4.08 1.72
N GLY A 90 -0.16 2.96 1.21
CA GLY A 90 -0.75 2.19 0.14
C GLY A 90 -1.36 0.91 0.70
N ALA A 91 -2.66 0.70 0.45
CA ALA A 91 -3.34 -0.55 0.79
C ALA A 91 -3.24 -1.55 -0.35
N VAL A 92 -2.89 -2.80 -0.03
CA VAL A 92 -2.82 -3.93 -0.96
C VAL A 92 -3.42 -5.18 -0.29
N GLY A 93 -3.78 -6.19 -1.07
CA GLY A 93 -4.22 -7.49 -0.55
C GLY A 93 -5.68 -7.78 -0.86
N LEU A 94 -5.90 -8.57 -1.92
CA LEU A 94 -7.21 -8.98 -2.40
C LEU A 94 -8.23 -7.83 -2.56
N ILE A 95 -7.76 -6.68 -3.01
CA ILE A 95 -8.62 -5.59 -3.47
C ILE A 95 -8.92 -5.87 -4.94
N THR A 96 -10.17 -6.23 -5.24
CA THR A 96 -10.64 -6.54 -6.60
C THR A 96 -11.88 -5.74 -6.98
N GLU A 97 -12.71 -5.39 -6.01
CA GLU A 97 -13.96 -4.68 -6.24
C GLU A 97 -13.78 -3.16 -6.16
N PRO A 98 -14.32 -2.40 -7.13
CA PRO A 98 -14.28 -0.93 -7.12
C PRO A 98 -14.85 -0.32 -5.84
N ALA A 99 -15.93 -0.92 -5.29
CA ALA A 99 -16.55 -0.45 -4.06
C ALA A 99 -15.61 -0.54 -2.85
N LEU A 100 -14.79 -1.60 -2.76
CA LEU A 100 -13.79 -1.73 -1.70
C LEU A 100 -12.66 -0.71 -1.88
N ALA A 101 -12.20 -0.48 -3.11
CA ALA A 101 -11.19 0.53 -3.39
C ALA A 101 -11.67 1.95 -3.00
N GLU A 102 -12.90 2.31 -3.36
CA GLU A 102 -13.51 3.59 -2.98
C GLU A 102 -13.66 3.70 -1.45
N GLU A 103 -14.12 2.64 -0.78
CA GLU A 103 -14.26 2.61 0.69
C GLU A 103 -12.94 2.88 1.40
N ILE A 104 -11.85 2.24 0.95
CA ILE A 104 -10.52 2.40 1.54
C ILE A 104 -10.08 3.86 1.52
N VAL A 105 -10.25 4.53 0.38
CA VAL A 105 -9.82 5.92 0.22
C VAL A 105 -10.77 6.88 0.94
N ARG A 106 -12.10 6.70 0.76
CA ARG A 106 -13.12 7.57 1.37
C ARG A 106 -13.11 7.54 2.89
N ASN A 107 -12.77 6.40 3.49
CA ASN A 107 -12.69 6.24 4.93
C ASN A 107 -11.26 6.39 5.47
N ASP A 108 -10.37 7.05 4.73
CA ASP A 108 -9.05 7.44 5.24
C ASP A 108 -8.20 6.24 5.72
N ARG A 109 -8.44 5.05 5.13
CA ARG A 109 -7.73 3.81 5.45
C ARG A 109 -6.39 3.71 4.74
N ALA A 110 -6.29 4.31 3.56
CA ALA A 110 -5.04 4.49 2.83
C ALA A 110 -5.20 5.61 1.80
N ASP A 111 -4.08 6.16 1.35
CA ASP A 111 -4.05 7.24 0.36
C ASP A 111 -3.97 6.68 -1.07
N LEU A 112 -3.44 5.46 -1.23
CA LEU A 112 -3.43 4.71 -2.50
C LEU A 112 -3.99 3.30 -2.34
N VAL A 113 -4.65 2.81 -3.40
CA VAL A 113 -5.05 1.41 -3.56
C VAL A 113 -4.13 0.75 -4.58
N LEU A 114 -3.45 -0.31 -4.16
CA LEU A 114 -2.50 -1.05 -4.97
C LEU A 114 -3.14 -2.37 -5.43
N LEU A 115 -3.29 -2.52 -6.74
CA LEU A 115 -3.86 -3.71 -7.36
C LEU A 115 -2.75 -4.63 -7.89
N GLY A 116 -2.88 -5.91 -7.61
CA GLY A 116 -1.94 -6.94 -8.08
C GLY A 116 -2.59 -7.83 -9.14
N ARG A 117 -2.94 -9.06 -8.75
CA ARG A 117 -3.55 -10.08 -9.62
C ARG A 117 -4.78 -9.60 -10.41
N GLU A 118 -5.51 -8.61 -9.90
CA GLU A 118 -6.68 -8.09 -10.61
C GLU A 118 -6.30 -7.36 -11.90
N LEU A 119 -5.19 -6.60 -11.90
CA LEU A 119 -4.67 -5.97 -13.13
C LEU A 119 -4.10 -7.00 -14.12
N LEU A 120 -3.74 -8.20 -13.66
CA LEU A 120 -3.34 -9.30 -14.55
C LEU A 120 -4.55 -9.93 -15.24
N ARG A 121 -5.72 -9.96 -14.59
CA ARG A 121 -6.96 -10.49 -15.17
C ARG A 121 -7.66 -9.47 -16.06
N ASP A 122 -7.68 -8.22 -15.61
CA ASP A 122 -8.35 -7.10 -16.25
C ASP A 122 -7.41 -5.88 -16.25
N PRO A 123 -6.60 -5.68 -17.30
CA PRO A 123 -5.73 -4.51 -17.40
C PRO A 123 -6.52 -3.20 -17.54
N TYR A 124 -7.82 -3.26 -17.88
CA TYR A 124 -8.72 -2.11 -17.96
C TYR A 124 -9.60 -1.98 -16.71
N TRP A 125 -9.19 -2.59 -15.60
CA TRP A 125 -9.84 -2.45 -14.31
C TRP A 125 -10.18 -0.99 -13.96
N PRO A 126 -9.33 0.03 -14.21
CA PRO A 126 -9.70 1.42 -13.93
C PRO A 126 -10.96 1.88 -14.66
N LEU A 127 -11.17 1.45 -15.92
CA LEU A 127 -12.39 1.74 -16.67
C LEU A 127 -13.60 1.02 -16.06
N ARG A 128 -13.44 -0.26 -15.69
CA ARG A 128 -14.48 -1.03 -15.01
C ARG A 128 -14.89 -0.39 -13.68
N ALA A 129 -13.90 0.07 -12.91
CA ALA A 129 -14.12 0.76 -11.64
C ALA A 129 -14.85 2.09 -11.83
N ALA A 130 -14.42 2.90 -12.80
CA ALA A 130 -15.09 4.16 -13.12
C ALA A 130 -16.57 3.95 -13.50
N ARG A 131 -16.87 2.94 -14.33
CA ARG A 131 -18.26 2.60 -14.68
C ARG A 131 -19.07 2.15 -13.45
N ALA A 132 -18.51 1.30 -12.59
CA ALA A 132 -19.19 0.82 -11.38
C ALA A 132 -19.48 1.94 -10.37
N LEU A 133 -18.53 2.88 -10.22
CA LEU A 133 -18.62 4.02 -9.30
C LEU A 133 -19.28 5.25 -9.92
N ARG A 134 -19.69 5.18 -11.20
CA ARG A 134 -20.24 6.30 -11.98
C ARG A 134 -19.29 7.52 -12.01
N ALA A 135 -17.99 7.26 -12.05
CA ALA A 135 -16.96 8.26 -12.22
C ALA A 135 -16.60 8.42 -13.71
N GLU A 136 -16.18 9.62 -14.10
CA GLU A 136 -15.66 9.88 -15.43
C GLU A 136 -14.13 9.79 -15.44
N LEU A 137 -13.58 9.17 -16.48
CA LEU A 137 -12.14 9.12 -16.72
C LEU A 137 -11.80 9.72 -18.08
N PRO A 138 -10.64 10.41 -18.21
CA PRO A 138 -10.15 10.82 -19.51
C PRO A 138 -9.92 9.59 -20.38
N LYS A 139 -10.53 9.58 -21.57
CA LYS A 139 -10.40 8.47 -22.51
C LYS A 139 -9.09 8.62 -23.29
N PRO A 140 -8.27 7.56 -23.42
CA PRO A 140 -7.19 7.55 -24.39
C PRO A 140 -7.75 7.82 -25.77
N LYS A 141 -7.08 8.67 -26.55
CA LYS A 141 -7.54 9.13 -27.88
C LYS A 141 -7.99 7.99 -28.79
N SER A 142 -7.30 6.85 -28.75
CA SER A 142 -7.63 5.66 -29.55
C SER A 142 -8.96 4.99 -29.16
N TYR A 143 -9.50 5.24 -27.97
CA TYR A 143 -10.66 4.56 -27.41
C TYR A 143 -11.86 5.45 -27.12
N GLU A 144 -11.81 6.74 -27.51
CA GLU A 144 -12.86 7.74 -27.24
C GLU A 144 -14.28 7.28 -27.60
N ARG A 145 -14.40 6.48 -28.68
CA ARG A 145 -15.67 6.02 -29.25
C ARG A 145 -16.25 4.75 -28.60
N ALA A 146 -15.48 4.05 -27.77
CA ALA A 146 -15.83 2.70 -27.29
C ALA A 146 -15.73 2.52 -25.76
N TRP A 147 -15.05 3.42 -25.06
CA TRP A 147 -15.01 3.44 -23.59
C TRP A 147 -16.26 4.05 -22.99
#